data_AF-A0A7J4IID4-F1
#
_entry.id   AF-A0A7J4IID4-F1
#
_cell.length_a   1.000
_cell.length_b   1.000
_cell.length_c   1.000
_cell.angle_alpha   90.00
_cell.angle_beta   90.00
_cell.angle_gamma   90.00
#
_symmetry.space_group_name_H-M   'P 1'
#
loop_
_entity.id
_entity.type
_entity.pdbx_description
1 polymer ?
#
loop_
_entity_poly.entity_id
_entity_poly.type
_entity_poly.pdbx_seq_one_letter_code
_entity_poly.pdbx_strand_id
1 'polypeptide(L)'
;MTLRNVAGWVAAAVLVLLCVQPVSGIPDAVSYEEYVTLIHDQGMEGGCIGYSMIHVLEIVKEREARYSPDPSYAYLNYIFWSATAGGTDGRVPHDPNMGGIPILKTYGVCPETSYPTNFDILGNGFSTWLTQNPSNPAFDEAFAYRITGTIVNDTPTVAEAEECLVTYGPLVGGGLFPGHVVALIGYNRTASEFTIIDSANWQNLWHAGVKKYSYADFASRQANIGLEAFTNRPTPLVHPYTARIRVSNEFRRSFLTVKIGAVGHDPTTVWDRNNLYNFTDLGQNLSIDVPLPAYAADHWPPSEKDPWYVEVTNYAPGYDAVLEEVTLVRRYYPASTTGALAYEVYAQSGLPMAVPEGTVTRVLPLYGGLIRVQAEDYVSWPWGPVSEGHTYHDTTPGNSGGAYRDDDVDIAAFPPLHGRGYAVTDIEEGEYTYYSVMSPDSWEHDFPISLRVAGWAADQTVELAVTGIGGSAPILVAVPNTGSNTSYAFANGTVPLRPGLNSIKFTYHGNRMNFDYFTIDPSGLTPAPPPTIKPLQTIPGALYHPLSLSVAGKFDDVNGNGRKDFA
;
A
#
# COMPACT_ATOMS: atom_id res chain seq x y z
N MET A 1 -1.12 23.88 -23.45
CA MET A 1 -1.81 23.73 -24.75
C MET A 1 -3.28 23.56 -24.40
N THR A 2 -4.13 24.53 -24.71
CA THR A 2 -5.58 24.44 -24.42
C THR A 2 -6.19 23.30 -25.25
N LEU A 3 -7.23 22.63 -24.73
CA LEU A 3 -8.06 21.62 -25.43
C LEU A 3 -8.60 22.04 -26.81
N ARG A 4 -8.30 23.27 -27.26
CA ARG A 4 -8.67 23.84 -28.55
C ARG A 4 -7.77 23.46 -29.74
N ASN A 5 -6.61 22.82 -29.55
CA ASN A 5 -5.62 22.71 -30.64
C ASN A 5 -5.37 21.31 -31.25
N VAL A 6 -6.24 20.31 -31.05
CA VAL A 6 -6.10 19.00 -31.76
C VAL A 6 -7.38 18.52 -32.47
N ALA A 7 -8.43 19.34 -32.58
CA ALA A 7 -9.64 18.95 -33.33
C ALA A 7 -9.55 19.36 -34.81
N GLY A 8 -8.79 18.57 -35.59
CA GLY A 8 -8.97 18.49 -37.04
C GLY A 8 -10.30 17.81 -37.34
N TRP A 9 -11.20 18.53 -38.01
CA TRP A 9 -12.53 18.10 -38.44
C TRP A 9 -12.57 16.71 -39.10
N VAL A 10 -13.15 15.69 -38.45
CA VAL A 10 -13.87 14.60 -39.13
C VAL A 10 -15.03 14.12 -38.25
N ALA A 11 -16.20 14.02 -38.87
CA ALA A 11 -17.50 13.76 -38.26
C ALA A 11 -17.59 12.46 -37.46
N ALA A 12 -17.92 12.58 -36.16
CA ALA A 12 -18.65 11.56 -35.41
C ALA A 12 -19.94 12.23 -34.92
N ALA A 13 -21.08 11.56 -35.08
CA ALA A 13 -22.38 12.07 -34.65
C ALA A 13 -22.37 12.37 -33.15
N VAL A 14 -22.14 13.64 -32.80
CA VAL A 14 -22.27 14.16 -31.45
C VAL A 14 -23.76 14.18 -31.14
N LEU A 15 -24.18 13.35 -30.19
CA LEU A 15 -25.47 13.53 -29.54
C LEU A 15 -25.33 14.77 -28.64
N VAL A 16 -25.49 15.96 -29.24
CA VAL A 16 -25.71 17.20 -28.50
C VAL A 16 -27.11 17.08 -27.91
N LEU A 17 -27.22 16.50 -26.71
CA LEU A 17 -28.49 16.57 -25.99
C LEU A 17 -28.57 17.93 -25.28
N LEU A 18 -29.58 18.68 -25.70
CA LEU A 18 -30.02 19.97 -25.17
C LEU A 18 -30.25 19.93 -23.65
N CYS A 19 -29.91 21.06 -23.02
CA CYS A 19 -30.30 21.51 -21.69
C CYS A 19 -31.51 20.78 -21.11
N VAL A 20 -31.29 19.97 -20.08
CA VAL A 20 -32.35 19.63 -19.13
C VAL A 20 -32.32 20.72 -18.06
N GLN A 21 -33.48 21.32 -17.78
CA GLN A 21 -33.63 22.23 -16.65
C GLN A 21 -33.20 21.52 -15.35
N PRO A 22 -32.65 22.22 -14.34
CA PRO A 22 -32.20 21.56 -13.12
C PRO A 22 -33.34 20.72 -12.55
N VAL A 23 -33.12 19.39 -12.54
CA VAL A 23 -34.08 18.45 -11.99
C VAL A 23 -34.29 18.84 -10.52
N SER A 24 -35.53 19.10 -10.13
CA SER A 24 -35.86 19.27 -8.71
C SER A 24 -35.38 18.01 -7.96
N GLY A 25 -34.49 18.18 -6.96
CA GLY A 25 -33.97 17.05 -6.17
C GLY A 25 -32.48 16.72 -6.33
N ILE A 26 -31.68 17.57 -7.00
CA ILE A 26 -30.21 17.45 -6.95
C ILE A 26 -29.72 17.67 -5.51
N PRO A 27 -28.93 16.75 -4.92
CA PRO A 27 -28.47 16.84 -3.53
C PRO A 27 -27.57 18.05 -3.29
N ASP A 28 -27.47 18.48 -2.03
CA ASP A 28 -26.64 19.64 -1.64
C ASP A 28 -25.13 19.36 -1.71
N ALA A 29 -24.74 18.08 -1.71
CA ALA A 29 -23.38 17.65 -1.93
C ALA A 29 -23.33 16.27 -2.60
N VAL A 30 -22.29 16.04 -3.39
CA VAL A 30 -21.87 14.73 -3.91
C VAL A 30 -20.37 14.61 -3.72
N SER A 31 -19.89 13.46 -3.27
CA SER A 31 -18.46 13.16 -3.21
C SER A 31 -18.19 11.75 -3.70
N TYR A 32 -17.17 11.62 -4.54
CA TYR A 32 -16.61 10.35 -4.97
C TYR A 32 -15.25 10.05 -4.34
N GLU A 33 -14.85 10.82 -3.31
CA GLU A 33 -13.57 10.66 -2.62
C GLU A 33 -13.38 9.26 -2.03
N GLU A 34 -14.47 8.58 -1.60
CA GLU A 34 -14.43 7.22 -1.05
C GLU A 34 -14.05 6.12 -2.07
N TYR A 35 -14.03 6.46 -3.36
CA TYR A 35 -13.65 5.56 -4.46
C TYR A 35 -12.27 5.90 -5.03
N VAL A 36 -11.57 6.87 -4.44
CA VAL A 36 -10.19 7.19 -4.81
C VAL A 36 -9.27 6.23 -4.11
N THR A 37 -8.55 5.44 -4.89
CA THR A 37 -7.61 4.43 -4.42
C THR A 37 -6.19 4.95 -4.62
N LEU A 38 -5.79 5.35 -5.82
CA LEU A 38 -4.43 5.82 -6.11
C LEU A 38 -4.40 7.28 -6.61
N ILE A 39 -3.83 8.17 -5.79
CA ILE A 39 -3.51 9.53 -6.24
C ILE A 39 -2.20 9.50 -7.02
N HIS A 40 -2.28 9.31 -8.34
CA HIS A 40 -1.14 9.49 -9.24
C HIS A 40 -0.53 10.91 -9.19
N ASP A 41 0.81 10.99 -9.21
CA ASP A 41 1.60 12.23 -9.30
C ASP A 41 2.24 12.34 -10.69
N GLN A 42 2.00 13.45 -11.39
CA GLN A 42 2.58 13.70 -12.72
C GLN A 42 3.95 14.37 -12.67
N GLY A 43 4.42 14.78 -11.50
CA GLY A 43 5.63 15.56 -11.34
C GLY A 43 5.48 17.00 -11.86
N MET A 44 6.60 17.59 -12.26
CA MET A 44 6.66 18.94 -12.83
C MET A 44 6.35 18.98 -14.35
N GLU A 45 6.12 17.83 -14.96
CA GLU A 45 6.07 17.69 -16.42
C GLU A 45 4.63 17.46 -16.93
N GLY A 46 4.46 17.43 -18.27
CA GLY A 46 3.15 17.27 -18.91
C GLY A 46 2.48 15.91 -18.63
N GLY A 47 1.21 15.75 -19.03
CA GLY A 47 0.48 14.49 -18.86
C GLY A 47 -0.85 14.60 -18.10
N CYS A 48 -1.17 15.79 -17.58
CA CYS A 48 -2.37 16.06 -16.78
C CYS A 48 -3.68 15.52 -17.37
N ILE A 49 -3.83 15.50 -18.70
CA ILE A 49 -4.98 14.89 -19.38
C ILE A 49 -5.04 13.39 -19.06
N GLY A 50 -3.95 12.65 -19.28
CA GLY A 50 -3.90 11.21 -19.04
C GLY A 50 -4.08 10.85 -17.57
N TYR A 51 -3.42 11.58 -16.67
CA TYR A 51 -3.58 11.40 -15.22
C TYR A 51 -5.02 11.67 -14.74
N SER A 52 -5.65 12.75 -15.21
CA SER A 52 -7.05 13.03 -14.87
C SER A 52 -7.99 11.96 -15.42
N MET A 53 -7.72 11.46 -16.63
CA MET A 53 -8.52 10.38 -17.20
C MET A 53 -8.42 9.09 -16.39
N ILE A 54 -7.23 8.69 -15.95
CA ILE A 54 -7.08 7.47 -15.15
C ILE A 54 -7.72 7.62 -13.76
N HIS A 55 -7.63 8.79 -13.11
CA HIS A 55 -8.36 9.05 -11.85
C HIS A 55 -9.88 8.93 -12.01
N VAL A 56 -10.43 9.48 -13.10
CA VAL A 56 -11.87 9.35 -13.41
C VAL A 56 -12.24 7.90 -13.68
N LEU A 57 -11.40 7.18 -14.44
CA LEU A 57 -11.63 5.77 -14.75
C LEU A 57 -11.57 4.89 -13.48
N GLU A 58 -10.58 5.10 -12.63
CA GLU A 58 -10.41 4.42 -11.35
C GLU A 58 -11.68 4.53 -10.51
N ILE A 59 -12.17 5.75 -10.26
CA ILE A 59 -13.43 5.97 -9.52
C ILE A 59 -14.61 5.26 -10.20
N VAL A 60 -14.71 5.32 -11.53
CA VAL A 60 -15.79 4.65 -12.28
C VAL A 60 -15.73 3.12 -12.08
N LYS A 61 -14.53 2.53 -12.08
CA LYS A 61 -14.31 1.09 -11.92
C LYS A 61 -14.47 0.62 -10.48
N GLU A 62 -14.01 1.42 -9.52
CA GLU A 62 -14.15 1.15 -8.10
C GLU A 62 -15.63 1.25 -7.66
N ARG A 63 -16.41 2.16 -8.28
CA ARG A 63 -17.88 2.22 -8.12
C ARG A 63 -18.62 1.05 -8.78
N GLU A 64 -18.14 0.61 -9.94
CA GLU A 64 -18.72 -0.54 -10.65
C GLU A 64 -18.54 -1.82 -9.83
N ALA A 65 -17.32 -2.05 -9.33
CA ALA A 65 -16.99 -3.19 -8.52
C ALA A 65 -15.76 -2.87 -7.66
N ARG A 66 -15.99 -2.76 -6.35
CA ARG A 66 -14.96 -2.49 -5.34
C ARG A 66 -13.73 -3.37 -5.48
N TYR A 67 -12.58 -2.82 -5.12
CA TYR A 67 -11.25 -3.41 -5.24
C TYR A 67 -10.86 -3.72 -6.68
N SER A 68 -11.25 -2.82 -7.60
CA SER A 68 -10.80 -2.89 -8.98
C SER A 68 -9.36 -2.40 -9.07
N PRO A 69 -8.44 -3.16 -9.72
CA PRO A 69 -7.06 -2.75 -9.83
C PRO A 69 -6.86 -1.36 -10.44
N ASP A 70 -5.91 -0.61 -9.88
CA ASP A 70 -5.63 0.76 -10.30
C ASP A 70 -4.92 0.80 -11.65
N PRO A 71 -5.30 1.73 -12.54
CA PRO A 71 -4.83 1.79 -13.92
C PRO A 71 -3.41 2.35 -14.08
N SER A 72 -2.67 1.84 -15.07
CA SER A 72 -1.34 2.32 -15.43
C SER A 72 -1.35 3.59 -16.29
N TYR A 73 -0.73 4.68 -15.79
CA TYR A 73 -0.45 5.85 -16.63
C TYR A 73 0.58 5.53 -17.71
N ALA A 74 1.64 4.79 -17.39
CA ALA A 74 2.68 4.44 -18.36
C ALA A 74 2.11 3.69 -19.57
N TYR A 75 1.12 2.81 -19.37
CA TYR A 75 0.47 2.12 -20.47
C TYR A 75 -0.34 3.08 -21.34
N LEU A 76 -1.16 3.93 -20.73
CA LEU A 76 -1.93 4.95 -21.46
C LEU A 76 -1.01 5.85 -22.29
N ASN A 77 0.09 6.31 -21.68
CA ASN A 77 1.09 7.13 -22.32
C ASN A 77 1.84 6.39 -23.44
N TYR A 78 2.14 5.10 -23.25
CA TYR A 78 2.72 4.25 -24.29
C TYR A 78 1.83 4.17 -25.52
N ILE A 79 0.53 3.94 -25.35
CA ILE A 79 -0.43 3.90 -26.46
C ILE A 79 -0.48 5.25 -27.17
N PHE A 80 -0.57 6.35 -26.41
CA PHE A 80 -0.58 7.71 -26.97
C PHE A 80 0.61 7.95 -27.90
N TRP A 81 1.84 7.71 -27.42
CA TRP A 81 3.05 7.97 -28.21
C TRP A 81 3.21 6.99 -29.36
N SER A 82 2.92 5.70 -29.14
CA SER A 82 3.01 4.69 -30.19
C SER A 82 2.07 5.01 -31.34
N ALA A 83 0.84 5.42 -31.04
CA ALA A 83 -0.14 5.79 -32.05
C ALA A 83 0.16 7.16 -32.69
N THR A 84 0.46 8.20 -31.92
CA THR A 84 0.51 9.58 -32.46
C THR A 84 1.87 9.99 -33.01
N ALA A 85 2.97 9.45 -32.50
CA ALA A 85 4.32 9.79 -32.95
C ALA A 85 4.96 8.75 -33.87
N GLY A 86 4.20 7.73 -34.28
CA GLY A 86 4.66 6.71 -35.24
C GLY A 86 5.60 5.68 -34.61
N GLY A 87 5.18 5.10 -33.48
CA GLY A 87 5.88 3.98 -32.85
C GLY A 87 5.96 2.74 -33.75
N THR A 88 6.85 1.81 -33.40
CA THR A 88 7.12 0.60 -34.18
C THR A 88 6.32 -0.63 -33.73
N ASP A 89 5.49 -0.51 -32.71
CA ASP A 89 4.67 -1.61 -32.21
C ASP A 89 3.47 -1.87 -33.13
N GLY A 90 3.49 -3.02 -33.82
CA GLY A 90 2.42 -3.43 -34.74
C GLY A 90 1.04 -3.62 -34.08
N ARG A 91 0.96 -3.70 -32.75
CA ARG A 91 -0.30 -3.75 -31.99
C ARG A 91 -0.98 -2.38 -31.91
N VAL A 92 -0.23 -1.30 -32.08
CA VAL A 92 -0.71 0.09 -31.98
C VAL A 92 -0.38 0.84 -33.28
N PRO A 93 -1.21 0.70 -34.32
CA PRO A 93 -1.00 1.40 -35.58
C PRO A 93 -0.96 2.92 -35.39
N HIS A 94 -0.22 3.61 -36.26
CA HIS A 94 -0.17 5.06 -36.25
C HIS A 94 -1.57 5.65 -36.50
N ASP A 95 -2.03 6.45 -35.53
CA ASP A 95 -3.28 7.21 -35.61
C ASP A 95 -3.06 8.55 -34.86
N PRO A 96 -2.99 9.68 -35.59
CA PRO A 96 -2.77 10.99 -34.98
C PRO A 96 -3.94 11.46 -34.10
N ASN A 97 -5.11 10.81 -34.18
CA ASN A 97 -6.28 11.13 -33.37
C ASN A 97 -6.39 10.28 -32.09
N MET A 98 -5.41 9.40 -31.84
CA MET A 98 -5.37 8.53 -30.65
C MET A 98 -4.86 9.27 -29.40
N GLY A 99 -5.42 10.46 -29.13
CA GLY A 99 -5.12 11.28 -27.96
C GLY A 99 -6.32 11.37 -27.02
N GLY A 100 -6.10 11.21 -25.73
CA GLY A 100 -7.18 11.28 -24.72
C GLY A 100 -8.12 10.08 -24.80
N ILE A 101 -9.43 10.34 -24.69
CA ILE A 101 -10.51 9.34 -24.63
C ILE A 101 -10.43 8.16 -25.64
N PRO A 102 -10.12 8.37 -26.93
CA PRO A 102 -9.94 7.30 -27.91
C PRO A 102 -9.05 6.15 -27.44
N ILE A 103 -8.04 6.42 -26.61
CA ILE A 103 -7.16 5.41 -26.01
C ILE A 103 -7.97 4.45 -25.13
N LEU A 104 -8.75 4.98 -24.18
CA LEU A 104 -9.57 4.18 -23.28
C LEU A 104 -10.71 3.44 -24.00
N LYS A 105 -11.22 3.97 -25.12
CA LYS A 105 -12.24 3.29 -25.94
C LYS A 105 -11.65 2.11 -26.72
N THR A 106 -10.45 2.28 -27.27
CA THR A 106 -9.86 1.32 -28.21
C THR A 106 -9.04 0.26 -27.48
N TYR A 107 -8.18 0.68 -26.57
CA TYR A 107 -7.19 -0.15 -25.89
C TYR A 107 -7.50 -0.36 -24.41
N GLY A 108 -8.22 0.57 -23.77
CA GLY A 108 -8.41 0.56 -22.33
C GLY A 108 -7.09 0.83 -21.62
N VAL A 109 -6.91 0.28 -20.42
CA VAL A 109 -5.68 0.45 -19.63
C VAL A 109 -5.48 -0.75 -18.70
N CYS A 110 -4.26 -1.26 -18.63
CA CYS A 110 -3.95 -2.38 -17.73
C CYS A 110 -3.73 -1.88 -16.29
N PRO A 111 -3.72 -2.79 -15.30
CA PRO A 111 -3.31 -2.46 -13.94
C PRO A 111 -1.89 -1.86 -13.88
N GLU A 112 -1.64 -1.04 -12.87
CA GLU A 112 -0.34 -0.46 -12.53
C GLU A 112 0.71 -1.56 -12.32
N THR A 113 0.37 -2.72 -11.76
CA THR A 113 1.34 -3.83 -11.59
C THR A 113 1.72 -4.53 -12.89
N SER A 114 0.87 -4.48 -13.92
CA SER A 114 1.13 -5.13 -15.22
C SER A 114 2.04 -4.30 -16.12
N TYR A 115 2.06 -2.98 -15.94
CA TYR A 115 3.00 -2.08 -16.59
C TYR A 115 3.22 -0.82 -15.73
N PRO A 116 4.10 -0.87 -14.72
CA PRO A 116 4.23 0.18 -13.71
C PRO A 116 4.58 1.54 -14.28
N THR A 117 3.99 2.58 -13.72
CA THR A 117 4.34 3.98 -13.99
C THR A 117 5.67 4.31 -13.30
N ASN A 118 6.75 3.71 -13.80
CA ASN A 118 8.12 3.87 -13.32
C ASN A 118 9.07 4.21 -14.49
N PHE A 119 9.21 5.50 -14.76
CA PHE A 119 10.04 6.07 -15.81
C PHE A 119 11.55 6.04 -15.50
N ASP A 120 11.96 5.64 -14.30
CA ASP A 120 13.36 5.32 -14.03
C ASP A 120 13.79 4.05 -14.76
N ILE A 121 12.87 3.09 -14.86
CA ILE A 121 13.09 1.81 -15.55
C ILE A 121 12.68 1.93 -17.02
N LEU A 122 11.52 2.53 -17.27
CA LEU A 122 10.95 2.64 -18.61
C LEU A 122 11.63 3.70 -19.48
N GLY A 123 12.39 4.65 -18.91
CA GLY A 123 12.97 5.77 -19.65
C GLY A 123 12.06 7.00 -19.71
N ASN A 124 12.41 7.98 -20.54
CA ASN A 124 12.01 9.39 -20.38
C ASN A 124 10.54 9.79 -20.66
N GLY A 125 9.56 8.88 -20.54
CA GLY A 125 8.13 9.20 -20.43
C GLY A 125 7.45 9.93 -21.61
N PHE A 126 8.18 10.47 -22.59
CA PHE A 126 7.64 11.35 -23.64
C PHE A 126 8.12 11.00 -25.04
N SER A 127 8.48 9.75 -25.28
CA SER A 127 9.06 9.40 -26.56
C SER A 127 8.86 7.93 -26.94
N THR A 128 9.11 7.62 -28.21
CA THR A 128 9.29 6.26 -28.74
C THR A 128 10.47 5.50 -28.10
N TRP A 129 11.15 6.08 -27.11
CA TRP A 129 12.31 5.52 -26.41
C TRP A 129 11.96 4.92 -25.05
N LEU A 130 10.69 4.59 -24.77
CA LEU A 130 10.44 3.67 -23.65
C LEU A 130 11.28 2.42 -23.90
N THR A 131 12.17 2.12 -22.97
CA THR A 131 13.17 1.05 -23.10
C THR A 131 12.51 -0.33 -23.09
N GLN A 132 11.27 -0.41 -22.60
CA GLN A 132 10.49 -1.64 -22.45
C GLN A 132 9.05 -1.43 -22.92
N ASN A 133 8.58 -2.29 -23.82
CA ASN A 133 7.20 -2.28 -24.31
C ASN A 133 6.29 -3.08 -23.35
N PRO A 134 4.99 -2.73 -23.24
CA PRO A 134 4.02 -3.55 -22.52
C PRO A 134 3.92 -4.96 -23.10
N SER A 135 3.77 -5.94 -22.22
CA SER A 135 3.61 -7.35 -22.59
C SER A 135 2.26 -7.61 -23.27
N ASN A 136 2.10 -8.74 -23.97
CA ASN A 136 0.79 -9.13 -24.52
C ASN A 136 -0.27 -9.32 -23.42
N PRO A 137 0.02 -9.97 -22.27
CA PRO A 137 -0.91 -10.02 -21.14
C PRO A 137 -1.39 -8.64 -20.67
N ALA A 138 -0.51 -7.63 -20.63
CA ALA A 138 -0.92 -6.27 -20.27
C ALA A 138 -1.93 -5.69 -21.29
N PHE A 139 -1.75 -5.93 -22.59
CA PHE A 139 -2.75 -5.55 -23.60
C PHE A 139 -4.08 -6.29 -23.41
N ASP A 140 -4.03 -7.60 -23.16
CA ASP A 140 -5.23 -8.43 -22.95
C ASP A 140 -6.04 -7.95 -21.73
N GLU A 141 -5.35 -7.64 -20.63
CA GLU A 141 -5.95 -7.02 -19.45
C GLU A 141 -6.53 -5.64 -19.76
N ALA A 142 -5.77 -4.78 -20.44
CA ALA A 142 -6.21 -3.43 -20.79
C ALA A 142 -7.54 -3.43 -21.56
N PHE A 143 -7.73 -4.37 -22.49
CA PHE A 143 -8.97 -4.47 -23.27
C PHE A 143 -10.22 -4.76 -22.43
N ALA A 144 -10.07 -5.31 -21.23
CA ALA A 144 -11.16 -5.56 -20.29
C ALA A 144 -11.67 -4.25 -19.64
N TYR A 145 -10.79 -3.26 -19.46
CA TYR A 145 -11.05 -1.98 -18.78
C TYR A 145 -11.45 -0.84 -19.73
N ARG A 146 -11.87 -1.17 -20.96
CA ARG A 146 -12.32 -0.17 -21.94
C ARG A 146 -13.54 0.60 -21.43
N ILE A 147 -13.78 1.76 -22.03
CA ILE A 147 -15.04 2.50 -21.92
C ILE A 147 -15.82 2.39 -23.25
N THR A 148 -17.12 2.68 -23.25
CA THR A 148 -17.93 2.63 -24.49
C THR A 148 -18.08 3.99 -25.17
N GLY A 149 -18.08 5.07 -24.40
CA GLY A 149 -18.55 6.37 -24.85
C GLY A 149 -18.05 7.48 -23.95
N THR A 150 -18.30 8.72 -24.37
CA THR A 150 -18.05 9.92 -23.56
C THR A 150 -19.12 10.97 -23.81
N ILE A 151 -19.35 11.78 -22.79
CA ILE A 151 -20.33 12.87 -22.81
C ILE A 151 -19.56 14.15 -22.50
N VAL A 152 -19.76 15.19 -23.30
CA VAL A 152 -19.01 16.44 -23.21
C VAL A 152 -19.96 17.59 -22.91
N ASN A 153 -19.56 18.46 -21.99
CA ASN A 153 -20.22 19.74 -21.73
C ASN A 153 -19.19 20.87 -21.85
N ASP A 154 -19.36 21.70 -22.88
CA ASP A 154 -18.50 22.84 -23.16
C ASP A 154 -19.03 24.09 -22.47
N THR A 155 -18.16 24.79 -21.73
CA THR A 155 -18.46 26.01 -20.98
C THR A 155 -19.60 25.90 -19.95
N PRO A 156 -19.64 24.83 -19.12
CA PRO A 156 -20.73 24.61 -18.18
C PRO A 156 -20.78 25.70 -17.11
N THR A 157 -21.99 26.09 -16.73
CA THR A 157 -22.24 26.80 -15.48
C THR A 157 -21.96 25.89 -14.28
N VAL A 158 -21.86 26.48 -13.07
CA VAL A 158 -21.74 25.71 -11.82
C VAL A 158 -22.86 24.68 -11.69
N ALA A 159 -24.12 25.09 -11.94
CA ALA A 159 -25.28 24.21 -11.81
C ALA A 159 -25.26 23.05 -12.82
N GLU A 160 -24.82 23.30 -14.06
CA GLU A 160 -24.67 22.24 -15.08
C GLU A 160 -23.53 21.27 -14.72
N ALA A 161 -22.44 21.77 -14.11
CA ALA A 161 -21.37 20.91 -13.63
C ALA A 161 -21.81 20.02 -12.45
N GLU A 162 -22.59 20.56 -11.50
CA GLU A 162 -23.22 19.78 -10.43
C GLU A 162 -24.14 18.68 -11.00
N GLU A 163 -24.98 19.02 -11.98
CA GLU A 163 -25.87 18.06 -12.64
C GLU A 163 -25.08 16.97 -13.37
N CYS A 164 -23.98 17.32 -14.05
CA CYS A 164 -23.10 16.34 -14.69
C CYS A 164 -22.48 15.39 -13.67
N LEU A 165 -22.02 15.89 -12.52
CA LEU A 165 -21.45 15.05 -11.45
C LEU A 165 -22.47 14.07 -10.87
N VAL A 166 -23.73 14.50 -10.72
CA VAL A 166 -24.83 13.65 -10.22
C VAL A 166 -25.25 12.61 -11.26
N THR A 167 -25.35 13.02 -12.52
CA THR A 167 -25.90 12.18 -13.60
C THR A 167 -24.87 11.17 -14.11
N TYR A 168 -23.63 11.59 -14.28
CA TYR A 168 -22.60 10.81 -14.98
C TYR A 168 -21.48 10.33 -14.07
N GLY A 169 -21.33 10.92 -12.88
CA GLY A 169 -20.22 10.61 -11.98
C GLY A 169 -19.03 11.56 -12.14
N PRO A 170 -17.81 11.12 -11.78
CA PRO A 170 -16.62 11.96 -11.89
C PRO A 170 -16.36 12.39 -13.34
N LEU A 171 -15.76 13.57 -13.52
CA LEU A 171 -15.56 14.20 -14.81
C LEU A 171 -14.09 14.56 -15.01
N VAL A 172 -13.59 14.47 -16.24
CA VAL A 172 -12.33 15.09 -16.63
C VAL A 172 -12.61 16.58 -16.87
N GLY A 173 -11.95 17.46 -16.12
CA GLY A 173 -12.17 18.90 -16.14
C GLY A 173 -10.98 19.65 -16.72
N GLY A 174 -11.12 20.12 -17.95
CA GLY A 174 -10.11 20.94 -18.61
C GLY A 174 -10.35 22.44 -18.41
N GLY A 175 -9.27 23.21 -18.22
CA GLY A 175 -9.34 24.68 -18.25
C GLY A 175 -9.74 25.36 -16.92
N LEU A 176 -10.00 24.56 -15.87
CA LEU A 176 -10.16 25.04 -14.49
C LEU A 176 -8.91 25.80 -14.03
N PHE A 177 -7.73 25.37 -14.47
CA PHE A 177 -6.51 26.17 -14.42
C PHE A 177 -5.96 26.39 -15.84
N PRO A 178 -5.23 27.49 -16.09
CA PRO A 178 -4.65 27.75 -17.42
C PRO A 178 -3.78 26.58 -17.90
N GLY A 179 -4.18 25.93 -19.00
CA GLY A 179 -3.40 24.85 -19.62
C GLY A 179 -3.32 23.55 -18.80
N HIS A 180 -4.16 23.39 -17.78
CA HIS A 180 -4.20 22.21 -16.92
C HIS A 180 -5.53 21.46 -17.03
N VAL A 181 -5.48 20.18 -16.69
CA VAL A 181 -6.64 19.28 -16.61
C VAL A 181 -6.59 18.57 -15.26
N VAL A 182 -7.74 18.47 -14.61
CA VAL A 182 -7.92 17.83 -13.30
C VAL A 182 -9.12 16.89 -13.36
N ALA A 183 -9.22 15.93 -12.43
CA ALA A 183 -10.46 15.18 -12.25
C ALA A 183 -11.39 15.97 -11.32
N LEU A 184 -12.64 16.18 -11.71
CA LEU A 184 -13.69 16.76 -10.89
C LEU A 184 -14.52 15.62 -10.27
N ILE A 185 -14.52 15.51 -8.94
CA ILE A 185 -15.00 14.31 -8.23
C ILE A 185 -16.07 14.60 -7.18
N GLY A 186 -16.59 15.81 -7.11
CA GLY A 186 -17.65 16.16 -6.18
C GLY A 186 -17.91 17.64 -6.08
N TYR A 187 -18.93 18.00 -5.31
CA TYR A 187 -19.27 19.37 -4.98
C TYR A 187 -19.95 19.46 -3.61
N ASN A 188 -19.92 20.65 -3.01
CA ASN A 188 -20.63 20.99 -1.79
C ASN A 188 -21.17 22.41 -1.90
N ARG A 189 -22.50 22.55 -1.97
CA ARG A 189 -23.17 23.85 -2.11
C ARG A 189 -23.04 24.73 -0.88
N THR A 190 -23.05 24.15 0.31
CA THR A 190 -22.89 24.89 1.58
C THR A 190 -21.52 25.54 1.65
N ALA A 191 -20.48 24.83 1.22
CA ALA A 191 -19.11 25.35 1.13
C ALA A 191 -18.84 26.13 -0.19
N SER A 192 -19.74 26.07 -1.16
CA SER A 192 -19.61 26.70 -2.49
C SER A 192 -18.31 26.29 -3.20
N GLU A 193 -18.03 24.99 -3.18
CA GLU A 193 -16.80 24.41 -3.73
C GLU A 193 -17.06 23.11 -4.48
N PHE A 194 -16.24 22.87 -5.50
CA PHE A 194 -16.02 21.56 -6.08
C PHE A 194 -14.87 20.85 -5.37
N THR A 195 -14.89 19.51 -5.43
CA THR A 195 -13.74 18.67 -5.07
C THR A 195 -13.07 18.18 -6.35
N ILE A 196 -11.75 18.34 -6.43
CA ILE A 196 -10.93 17.90 -7.55
C ILE A 196 -9.83 16.96 -7.10
N ILE A 197 -9.34 16.12 -8.01
CA ILE A 197 -8.02 15.49 -7.89
C ILE A 197 -7.10 16.23 -8.84
N ASP A 198 -6.04 16.79 -8.28
CA ASP A 198 -4.99 17.46 -9.02
C ASP A 198 -3.73 16.60 -8.96
N SER A 199 -3.31 16.10 -10.12
CA SER A 199 -2.10 15.29 -10.27
C SER A 199 -0.81 16.11 -10.28
N ALA A 200 -0.88 17.45 -10.38
CA ALA A 200 0.28 18.31 -10.49
C ALA A 200 0.87 18.69 -9.13
N ASN A 201 2.20 18.79 -9.11
CA ASN A 201 2.97 19.26 -7.95
C ASN A 201 3.75 20.56 -8.20
N TRP A 202 3.29 21.37 -9.17
CA TRP A 202 3.93 22.63 -9.53
C TRP A 202 4.05 23.57 -8.31
N GLN A 203 5.27 24.05 -8.06
CA GLN A 203 5.65 25.04 -7.04
C GLN A 203 5.91 24.56 -5.60
N ASN A 204 6.46 23.35 -5.40
CA ASN A 204 7.09 22.89 -4.14
C ASN A 204 6.22 22.98 -2.85
N LEU A 205 4.93 23.28 -2.96
CA LEU A 205 4.03 23.51 -1.81
C LEU A 205 2.66 22.83 -1.96
N TRP A 206 2.41 22.14 -3.08
CA TRP A 206 1.16 21.44 -3.33
C TRP A 206 1.49 20.05 -3.85
N HIS A 207 1.36 19.02 -3.02
CA HIS A 207 1.46 17.64 -3.50
C HIS A 207 0.27 17.33 -4.42
N ALA A 208 0.44 16.36 -5.32
CA ALA A 208 -0.68 15.74 -6.00
C ALA A 208 -1.69 15.27 -4.95
N GLY A 209 -2.98 15.52 -5.17
CA GLY A 209 -3.93 15.35 -4.09
C GLY A 209 -5.36 15.72 -4.42
N VAL A 210 -6.25 15.35 -3.49
CA VAL A 210 -7.63 15.84 -3.45
C VAL A 210 -7.60 17.28 -2.94
N LYS A 211 -8.18 18.21 -3.71
CA LYS A 211 -8.21 19.65 -3.40
C LYS A 211 -9.63 20.19 -3.55
N LYS A 212 -9.87 21.36 -2.97
CA LYS A 212 -11.12 22.12 -3.13
C LYS A 212 -10.93 23.23 -4.17
N TYR A 213 -11.96 23.48 -4.96
CA TYR A 213 -11.96 24.48 -6.03
C TYR A 213 -13.24 25.32 -5.97
N SER A 214 -13.12 26.64 -5.78
CA SER A 214 -14.29 27.46 -5.47
C SER A 214 -15.26 27.62 -6.65
N TYR A 215 -16.55 27.77 -6.36
CA TYR A 215 -17.57 28.08 -7.37
C TYR A 215 -17.32 29.43 -8.04
N ALA A 216 -16.76 30.40 -7.31
CA ALA A 216 -16.41 31.71 -7.84
C ALA A 216 -15.31 31.61 -8.90
N ASP A 217 -14.26 30.83 -8.63
CA ASP A 217 -13.17 30.60 -9.59
C ASP A 217 -13.67 29.85 -10.83
N PHE A 218 -14.50 28.82 -10.62
CA PHE A 218 -15.15 28.09 -11.70
C PHE A 218 -15.95 29.01 -12.62
N ALA A 219 -16.85 29.82 -12.04
CA ALA A 219 -17.68 30.76 -12.80
C ALA A 219 -16.83 31.80 -13.54
N SER A 220 -15.74 32.29 -12.91
CA SER A 220 -14.83 33.27 -13.54
C SER A 220 -14.11 32.71 -14.78
N ARG A 221 -13.96 31.39 -14.86
CA ARG A 221 -13.25 30.70 -15.95
C ARG A 221 -14.18 29.93 -16.89
N GLN A 222 -15.50 29.96 -16.68
CA GLN A 222 -16.50 29.17 -17.41
C GLN A 222 -16.23 29.08 -18.92
N ALA A 223 -15.92 30.19 -19.59
CA ALA A 223 -15.66 30.23 -21.04
C ALA A 223 -14.48 29.37 -21.52
N ASN A 224 -13.63 28.90 -20.60
CA ASN A 224 -12.47 28.07 -20.86
C ASN A 224 -12.64 26.62 -20.37
N ILE A 225 -13.74 26.33 -19.66
CA ILE A 225 -13.95 25.03 -19.02
C ILE A 225 -14.62 24.07 -20.00
N GLY A 226 -14.09 22.86 -20.10
CA GLY A 226 -14.76 21.72 -20.73
C GLY A 226 -14.80 20.56 -19.74
N LEU A 227 -15.94 19.89 -19.63
CA LEU A 227 -16.13 18.72 -18.79
C LEU A 227 -16.44 17.49 -19.65
N GLU A 228 -15.75 16.40 -19.37
CA GLU A 228 -15.92 15.13 -20.08
C GLU A 228 -16.22 14.00 -19.10
N ALA A 229 -17.32 13.29 -19.30
CA ALA A 229 -17.70 12.10 -18.54
C ALA A 229 -17.46 10.83 -19.36
N PHE A 230 -17.18 9.71 -18.68
CA PHE A 230 -17.05 8.41 -19.33
C PHE A 230 -18.35 7.61 -19.26
N THR A 231 -18.71 6.97 -20.37
CA THR A 231 -19.72 5.92 -20.37
C THR A 231 -19.03 4.60 -20.05
N ASN A 232 -19.28 4.10 -18.84
CA ASN A 232 -18.67 2.86 -18.38
C ASN A 232 -19.04 1.68 -19.28
N ARG A 233 -18.07 0.80 -19.54
CA ARG A 233 -18.30 -0.53 -20.08
C ARG A 233 -18.06 -1.52 -18.94
N PRO A 234 -19.01 -2.41 -18.61
CA PRO A 234 -18.79 -3.37 -17.56
C PRO A 234 -17.51 -4.20 -17.79
N THR A 235 -16.64 -4.24 -16.78
CA THR A 235 -15.40 -4.99 -16.79
C THR A 235 -15.73 -6.47 -16.56
N PRO A 236 -15.33 -7.39 -17.45
CA PRO A 236 -15.38 -8.82 -17.16
C PRO A 236 -14.55 -9.15 -15.91
N LEU A 237 -14.88 -10.24 -15.21
CA LEU A 237 -14.11 -10.69 -14.04
C LEU A 237 -12.74 -11.27 -14.46
N VAL A 238 -11.80 -10.39 -14.82
CA VAL A 238 -10.43 -10.74 -15.22
C VAL A 238 -9.51 -10.97 -14.02
N HIS A 239 -9.75 -10.25 -12.92
CA HIS A 239 -9.02 -10.42 -11.66
C HIS A 239 -9.99 -10.78 -10.53
N PRO A 240 -10.25 -12.09 -10.33
CA PRO A 240 -11.11 -12.57 -9.25
C PRO A 240 -10.45 -12.46 -7.87
N TYR A 241 -9.15 -12.22 -7.80
CA TYR A 241 -8.39 -12.02 -6.56
C TYR A 241 -7.60 -10.73 -6.67
N THR A 242 -7.82 -9.82 -5.73
CA THR A 242 -7.17 -8.50 -5.67
C THR A 242 -6.73 -8.19 -4.25
N ALA A 243 -5.91 -7.17 -4.07
CA ALA A 243 -5.57 -6.67 -2.76
C ALA A 243 -5.55 -5.15 -2.74
N ARG A 244 -5.98 -4.56 -1.63
CA ARG A 244 -5.75 -3.15 -1.29
C ARG A 244 -4.58 -3.06 -0.33
N ILE A 245 -3.63 -2.19 -0.63
CA ILE A 245 -2.48 -1.93 0.22
C ILE A 245 -2.36 -0.43 0.43
N ARG A 246 -2.24 0.00 1.70
CA ARG A 246 -1.94 1.38 2.06
C ARG A 246 -0.62 1.47 2.81
N VAL A 247 0.31 2.24 2.28
CA VAL A 247 1.57 2.59 2.95
C VAL A 247 1.74 4.11 2.88
N SER A 248 1.90 4.76 4.03
CA SER A 248 2.30 6.17 4.08
C SER A 248 3.79 6.28 4.39
N ASN A 249 4.43 7.33 3.88
CA ASN A 249 5.80 7.70 4.22
C ASN A 249 5.86 9.21 4.36
N GLU A 250 6.35 9.72 5.48
CA GLU A 250 6.39 11.15 5.76
C GLU A 250 7.24 11.95 4.76
N PHE A 251 8.15 11.28 4.04
CA PHE A 251 8.91 11.89 2.96
C PHE A 251 8.23 11.68 1.60
N ARG A 252 8.36 10.49 1.00
CA ARG A 252 7.79 10.14 -0.31
C ARG A 252 7.63 8.64 -0.47
N ARG A 253 6.53 8.21 -1.07
CA ARG A 253 6.28 6.82 -1.46
C ARG A 253 7.20 6.33 -2.57
N SER A 254 7.87 7.23 -3.30
CA SER A 254 8.90 6.86 -4.31
C SER A 254 10.13 6.18 -3.71
N PHE A 255 10.28 6.17 -2.38
CA PHE A 255 11.33 5.44 -1.66
C PHE A 255 10.86 4.08 -1.15
N LEU A 256 9.64 3.66 -1.45
CA LEU A 256 9.11 2.38 -1.02
C LEU A 256 9.32 1.33 -2.09
N THR A 257 9.58 0.09 -1.67
CA THR A 257 9.31 -1.10 -2.48
C THR A 257 8.27 -1.92 -1.74
N VAL A 258 7.17 -2.29 -2.42
CA VAL A 258 6.06 -3.05 -1.86
C VAL A 258 5.85 -4.29 -2.71
N LYS A 259 5.78 -5.47 -2.08
CA LYS A 259 5.45 -6.74 -2.73
C LYS A 259 4.39 -7.47 -1.94
N ILE A 260 3.66 -8.36 -2.60
CA ILE A 260 2.61 -9.18 -1.98
C ILE A 260 2.67 -10.61 -2.51
N GLY A 261 2.55 -11.59 -1.62
CA GLY A 261 2.60 -13.00 -2.02
C GLY A 261 2.05 -13.96 -0.97
N ALA A 262 2.00 -15.24 -1.34
CA ALA A 262 1.74 -16.33 -0.40
C ALA A 262 3.08 -16.91 0.02
N VAL A 263 3.24 -17.31 1.29
CA VAL A 263 4.48 -17.93 1.77
C VAL A 263 4.79 -19.16 0.93
N GLY A 264 6.05 -19.29 0.50
CA GLY A 264 6.48 -20.37 -0.37
C GLY A 264 6.41 -20.09 -1.86
N HIS A 265 5.92 -18.91 -2.25
CA HIS A 265 5.76 -18.51 -3.64
C HIS A 265 6.38 -17.13 -3.90
N ASP A 266 6.83 -16.92 -5.14
CA ASP A 266 7.39 -15.62 -5.56
C ASP A 266 6.31 -14.52 -5.47
N PRO A 267 6.58 -13.42 -4.75
CA PRO A 267 5.61 -12.35 -4.61
C PRO A 267 5.48 -11.54 -5.91
N THR A 268 4.34 -10.88 -6.08
CA THR A 268 4.17 -9.85 -7.11
C THR A 268 4.66 -8.51 -6.58
N THR A 269 5.49 -7.82 -7.37
CA THR A 269 5.89 -6.44 -7.09
C THR A 269 4.70 -5.50 -7.34
N VAL A 270 4.34 -4.75 -6.31
CA VAL A 270 3.25 -3.76 -6.34
C VAL A 270 3.79 -2.38 -6.68
N TRP A 271 4.91 -2.03 -6.06
CA TRP A 271 5.56 -0.74 -6.21
C TRP A 271 7.06 -0.95 -6.04
N ASP A 272 7.89 -0.40 -6.92
CA ASP A 272 9.35 -0.48 -6.78
C ASP A 272 9.98 0.86 -7.04
N ARG A 273 9.95 1.71 -6.00
CA ARG A 273 10.52 3.05 -6.01
C ARG A 273 10.12 3.84 -7.26
N ASN A 274 8.84 3.75 -7.61
CA ASN A 274 8.37 4.29 -8.88
C ASN A 274 8.66 5.79 -8.95
N ASN A 275 9.28 6.22 -10.06
CA ASN A 275 9.63 7.61 -10.33
C ASN A 275 10.40 8.25 -9.16
N LEU A 276 11.47 7.62 -8.71
CA LEU A 276 12.39 8.17 -7.73
C LEU A 276 13.21 9.33 -8.34
N TYR A 277 13.66 9.21 -9.59
CA TYR A 277 14.52 10.21 -10.24
C TYR A 277 13.83 10.95 -11.40
N ASN A 278 13.29 10.21 -12.36
CA ASN A 278 12.58 10.73 -13.51
C ASN A 278 11.11 10.92 -13.14
N PHE A 279 10.54 12.08 -13.48
CA PHE A 279 9.13 12.40 -13.17
C PHE A 279 8.79 12.25 -11.69
N THR A 280 9.68 12.75 -10.84
CA THR A 280 9.70 12.44 -9.41
C THR A 280 8.32 12.46 -8.76
N ASP A 281 7.91 11.31 -8.22
CA ASP A 281 6.69 11.18 -7.43
C ASP A 281 6.94 11.75 -6.02
N LEU A 282 6.28 12.86 -5.70
CA LEU A 282 6.38 13.54 -4.41
C LEU A 282 5.25 13.12 -3.45
N GLY A 283 4.38 12.20 -3.86
CA GLY A 283 3.30 11.68 -3.03
C GLY A 283 3.84 10.96 -1.80
N GLN A 284 3.18 11.16 -0.66
CA GLN A 284 3.53 10.50 0.60
C GLN A 284 2.77 9.19 0.81
N ASN A 285 1.54 9.12 0.27
CA ASN A 285 0.62 8.01 0.51
C ASN A 285 0.54 7.13 -0.74
N LEU A 286 0.94 5.87 -0.61
CA LEU A 286 0.59 4.82 -1.55
C LEU A 286 -0.67 4.14 -1.04
N SER A 287 -1.78 4.33 -1.74
CA SER A 287 -2.98 3.52 -1.57
C SER A 287 -3.22 2.92 -2.94
N ILE A 288 -3.25 1.59 -3.03
CA ILE A 288 -3.29 0.92 -4.32
C ILE A 288 -4.07 -0.39 -4.25
N ASP A 289 -4.93 -0.61 -5.24
CA ASP A 289 -5.61 -1.85 -5.51
C ASP A 289 -4.90 -2.59 -6.65
N VAL A 290 -4.55 -3.85 -6.44
CA VAL A 290 -3.74 -4.65 -7.39
C VAL A 290 -4.32 -6.03 -7.62
N PRO A 291 -4.13 -6.63 -8.81
CA PRO A 291 -4.38 -8.06 -8.99
C PRO A 291 -3.43 -8.88 -8.11
N LEU A 292 -3.94 -9.95 -7.49
CA LEU A 292 -3.10 -10.93 -6.82
C LEU A 292 -2.46 -11.90 -7.84
N PRO A 293 -1.29 -12.49 -7.52
CA PRO A 293 -0.62 -13.46 -8.38
C PRO A 293 -1.51 -14.63 -8.82
N ALA A 294 -1.17 -15.27 -9.95
CA ALA A 294 -1.98 -16.34 -10.54
C ALA A 294 -2.26 -17.53 -9.59
N TYR A 295 -1.35 -17.80 -8.66
CA TYR A 295 -1.52 -18.86 -7.64
C TYR A 295 -2.55 -18.50 -6.56
N ALA A 296 -3.10 -17.27 -6.53
CA ALA A 296 -3.97 -16.83 -5.45
C ALA A 296 -5.17 -17.74 -5.21
N ALA A 297 -5.71 -18.34 -6.27
CA ALA A 297 -6.84 -19.27 -6.20
C ALA A 297 -6.51 -20.54 -5.39
N ASP A 298 -5.27 -21.03 -5.47
CA ASP A 298 -4.81 -22.24 -4.78
C ASP A 298 -4.51 -22.00 -3.29
N HIS A 299 -4.41 -20.72 -2.89
CA HIS A 299 -4.12 -20.25 -1.54
C HIS A 299 -5.30 -19.46 -0.94
N TRP A 300 -6.52 -19.74 -1.41
CA TRP A 300 -7.74 -19.11 -0.92
C TRP A 300 -8.64 -20.09 -0.15
N PRO A 301 -9.21 -19.70 1.01
CA PRO A 301 -9.03 -18.42 1.68
C PRO A 301 -7.69 -18.31 2.42
N PRO A 302 -7.16 -17.08 2.60
CA PRO A 302 -6.01 -16.84 3.46
C PRO A 302 -6.19 -17.51 4.83
N SER A 303 -5.21 -18.32 5.24
CA SER A 303 -5.30 -19.15 6.46
C SER A 303 -3.91 -19.53 6.99
N GLU A 304 -3.80 -20.27 8.11
CA GLU A 304 -2.49 -20.79 8.57
C GLU A 304 -1.84 -21.72 7.55
N LYS A 305 -2.65 -22.45 6.76
CA LYS A 305 -2.14 -23.38 5.76
C LYS A 305 -1.75 -22.68 4.46
N ASP A 306 -2.31 -21.49 4.25
CA ASP A 306 -2.09 -20.64 3.08
C ASP A 306 -1.83 -19.19 3.55
N PRO A 307 -0.71 -18.95 4.25
CA PRO A 307 -0.42 -17.63 4.79
C PRO A 307 0.04 -16.70 3.66
N TRP A 308 -0.50 -15.49 3.68
CA TRP A 308 -0.12 -14.40 2.79
C TRP A 308 0.85 -13.46 3.46
N TYR A 309 1.51 -12.59 2.71
CA TYR A 309 2.31 -11.53 3.29
C TYR A 309 2.39 -10.32 2.37
N VAL A 310 2.62 -9.16 2.99
CA VAL A 310 3.10 -7.96 2.31
C VAL A 310 4.50 -7.67 2.81
N GLU A 311 5.41 -7.47 1.86
CA GLU A 311 6.79 -7.04 2.11
C GLU A 311 6.88 -5.55 1.77
N VAL A 312 7.21 -4.72 2.75
CA VAL A 312 7.48 -3.29 2.55
C VAL A 312 8.95 -3.04 2.87
N THR A 313 9.67 -2.48 1.92
CA THR A 313 11.02 -1.95 2.12
C THR A 313 10.99 -0.44 2.06
N ASN A 314 11.54 0.23 3.07
CA ASN A 314 11.60 1.68 3.14
C ASN A 314 13.03 2.19 2.95
N TYR A 315 13.28 2.92 1.87
CA TYR A 315 14.58 3.52 1.58
C TYR A 315 14.65 5.03 1.90
N ALA A 316 13.62 5.60 2.56
CA ALA A 316 13.53 7.04 2.79
C ALA A 316 14.53 7.50 3.87
N PRO A 317 15.47 8.40 3.56
CA PRO A 317 16.52 8.78 4.50
C PRO A 317 15.97 9.64 5.64
N GLY A 318 16.00 9.11 6.86
CA GLY A 318 15.55 9.78 8.09
C GLY A 318 14.04 9.75 8.32
N TYR A 319 13.28 8.95 7.57
CA TYR A 319 11.82 8.89 7.67
C TYR A 319 11.30 7.46 7.69
N ASP A 320 10.45 7.16 8.67
CA ASP A 320 9.75 5.88 8.75
C ASP A 320 8.54 5.88 7.78
N ALA A 321 8.24 4.71 7.23
CA ALA A 321 6.98 4.45 6.57
C ALA A 321 6.01 3.78 7.53
N VAL A 322 4.73 3.75 7.19
CA VAL A 322 3.69 3.09 7.97
C VAL A 322 2.83 2.28 7.00
N LEU A 323 2.81 0.96 7.18
CA LEU A 323 1.84 0.10 6.52
C LEU A 323 0.51 0.24 7.27
N GLU A 324 -0.48 0.85 6.63
CA GLU A 324 -1.77 1.23 7.22
C GLU A 324 -2.85 0.20 6.95
N GLU A 325 -2.83 -0.41 5.76
CA GLU A 325 -3.85 -1.38 5.33
C GLU A 325 -3.22 -2.47 4.46
N VAL A 326 -3.65 -3.70 4.71
CA VAL A 326 -3.52 -4.81 3.78
C VAL A 326 -4.85 -5.55 3.79
N THR A 327 -5.52 -5.59 2.64
CA THR A 327 -6.84 -6.20 2.51
C THR A 327 -6.83 -7.11 1.30
N LEU A 328 -6.94 -8.42 1.51
CA LEU A 328 -7.06 -9.41 0.44
C LEU A 328 -8.52 -9.58 0.07
N VAL A 329 -8.82 -9.59 -1.22
CA VAL A 329 -10.19 -9.60 -1.72
C VAL A 329 -10.40 -10.68 -2.77
N ARG A 330 -11.49 -11.44 -2.63
CA ARG A 330 -12.02 -12.29 -3.70
C ARG A 330 -13.28 -11.69 -4.26
N ARG A 331 -13.33 -11.49 -5.57
CA ARG A 331 -14.44 -10.93 -6.34
C ARG A 331 -15.12 -12.04 -7.14
N TYR A 332 -16.45 -12.08 -7.14
CA TYR A 332 -17.21 -13.14 -7.82
C TYR A 332 -18.62 -12.70 -8.21
N TYR A 333 -19.22 -13.39 -9.18
CA TYR A 333 -20.65 -13.25 -9.49
C TYR A 333 -21.46 -14.19 -8.60
N PRO A 334 -22.37 -13.68 -7.74
CA PRO A 334 -23.24 -14.54 -6.94
C PRO A 334 -24.18 -15.34 -7.83
N ALA A 335 -24.47 -16.58 -7.46
CA ALA A 335 -25.45 -17.42 -8.17
C ALA A 335 -26.89 -16.83 -8.15
N SER A 336 -27.17 -15.91 -7.22
CA SER A 336 -28.51 -15.36 -6.94
C SER A 336 -28.76 -13.97 -7.54
N THR A 337 -27.77 -13.31 -8.13
CA THR A 337 -27.91 -11.96 -8.71
C THR A 337 -27.43 -11.92 -10.15
N THR A 338 -28.15 -11.19 -10.99
CA THR A 338 -27.74 -10.92 -12.37
C THR A 338 -26.91 -9.64 -12.41
N GLY A 339 -25.60 -9.76 -12.62
CA GLY A 339 -24.77 -8.70 -13.21
C GLY A 339 -23.86 -7.88 -12.29
N ALA A 340 -24.07 -7.89 -10.96
CA ALA A 340 -23.20 -7.18 -10.02
C ALA A 340 -22.21 -8.14 -9.34
N LEU A 341 -20.94 -7.75 -9.28
CA LEU A 341 -19.90 -8.49 -8.54
C LEU A 341 -20.11 -8.33 -7.03
N ALA A 342 -20.03 -9.43 -6.30
CA ALA A 342 -19.85 -9.42 -4.86
C ALA A 342 -18.37 -9.61 -4.53
N TYR A 343 -18.02 -9.36 -3.27
CA TYR A 343 -16.66 -9.52 -2.78
C TYR A 343 -16.62 -10.09 -1.36
N GLU A 344 -15.58 -10.88 -1.09
CA GLU A 344 -15.17 -11.38 0.22
C GLU A 344 -13.85 -10.70 0.61
N VAL A 345 -13.77 -10.19 1.85
CA VAL A 345 -12.65 -9.38 2.33
C VAL A 345 -11.97 -10.06 3.50
N TYR A 346 -10.64 -10.10 3.46
CA TYR A 346 -9.76 -10.55 4.52
C TYR A 346 -8.79 -9.41 4.84
N ALA A 347 -9.16 -8.60 5.84
CA ALA A 347 -8.33 -7.48 6.30
C ALA A 347 -7.27 -7.96 7.30
N GLN A 348 -6.04 -7.49 7.11
CA GLN A 348 -4.94 -7.69 8.03
C GLN A 348 -5.18 -6.93 9.33
N SER A 349 -5.16 -7.65 10.45
CA SER A 349 -5.13 -7.05 11.78
C SER A 349 -3.69 -6.73 12.23
N GLY A 350 -3.54 -5.88 13.25
CA GLY A 350 -2.23 -5.44 13.75
C GLY A 350 -1.60 -4.30 12.95
N LEU A 351 -2.40 -3.61 12.13
CA LEU A 351 -2.04 -2.37 11.45
C LEU A 351 -2.70 -1.17 12.17
N PRO A 352 -2.10 0.04 12.10
CA PRO A 352 -0.91 0.41 11.34
C PRO A 352 0.40 -0.14 11.92
N MET A 353 1.39 -0.39 11.06
CA MET A 353 2.72 -0.89 11.44
C MET A 353 3.82 0.00 10.88
N ALA A 354 4.77 0.42 11.73
CA ALA A 354 5.93 1.17 11.28
C ALA A 354 6.87 0.28 10.46
N VAL A 355 7.40 0.84 9.36
CA VAL A 355 8.41 0.25 8.48
C VAL A 355 9.58 1.23 8.47
N PRO A 356 10.53 1.07 9.39
CA PRO A 356 11.58 2.05 9.53
C PRO A 356 12.56 2.10 8.37
N GLU A 357 13.32 3.18 8.27
CA GLU A 357 14.37 3.33 7.24
C GLU A 357 15.31 2.12 7.17
N GLY A 358 15.60 1.66 5.96
CA GLY A 358 16.56 0.60 5.68
C GLY A 358 16.07 -0.80 6.04
N THR A 359 14.81 -0.94 6.48
CA THR A 359 14.24 -2.25 6.85
C THR A 359 13.41 -2.85 5.73
N VAL A 360 13.35 -4.18 5.75
CA VAL A 360 12.31 -4.98 5.08
C VAL A 360 11.36 -5.46 6.17
N THR A 361 10.11 -5.04 6.11
CA THR A 361 9.06 -5.51 7.02
C THR A 361 8.14 -6.46 6.26
N ARG A 362 8.13 -7.73 6.66
CA ARG A 362 7.20 -8.74 6.15
C ARG A 362 6.06 -8.90 7.15
N VAL A 363 4.85 -8.52 6.75
CA VAL A 363 3.65 -8.69 7.58
C VAL A 363 2.93 -9.96 7.19
N LEU A 364 2.94 -10.92 8.11
CA LEU A 364 2.17 -12.17 8.01
C LEU A 364 0.80 -11.98 8.69
N PRO A 365 -0.27 -12.65 8.23
CA PRO A 365 -1.59 -12.56 8.83
C PRO A 365 -1.55 -12.93 10.31
N LEU A 366 -2.18 -12.08 11.13
CA LEU A 366 -2.57 -12.52 12.46
C LEU A 366 -3.65 -13.58 12.28
N TYR A 367 -3.26 -14.85 12.39
CA TYR A 367 -4.26 -15.91 12.43
C TYR A 367 -4.81 -16.02 13.85
N GLY A 368 -6.13 -15.93 13.99
CA GLY A 368 -6.80 -16.01 15.31
C GLY A 368 -6.48 -14.85 16.26
N GLY A 369 -5.98 -13.73 15.75
CA GLY A 369 -5.56 -12.57 16.55
C GLY A 369 -4.12 -12.61 17.06
N LEU A 370 -3.33 -13.65 16.73
CA LEU A 370 -1.94 -13.80 17.18
C LEU A 370 -0.94 -13.16 16.21
N ILE A 371 0.11 -12.50 16.71
CA ILE A 371 1.26 -12.06 15.90
C ILE A 371 2.14 -13.25 15.60
N ARG A 372 2.14 -13.74 14.36
CA ARG A 372 3.02 -14.84 13.90
C ARG A 372 4.21 -14.30 13.12
N VAL A 373 5.40 -14.78 13.46
CA VAL A 373 6.65 -14.50 12.74
C VAL A 373 7.36 -15.82 12.48
N GLN A 374 7.68 -16.11 11.21
CA GLN A 374 8.45 -17.29 10.83
C GLN A 374 9.90 -17.15 11.32
N ALA A 375 10.51 -18.24 11.76
CA ALA A 375 11.89 -18.22 12.27
C ALA A 375 12.89 -17.92 11.14
N GLU A 376 12.61 -18.35 9.91
CA GLU A 376 13.42 -18.03 8.73
C GLU A 376 13.34 -16.54 8.28
N ASP A 377 12.38 -15.79 8.83
CA ASP A 377 12.14 -14.37 8.54
C ASP A 377 12.83 -13.43 9.55
N TYR A 378 14.03 -13.77 10.01
CA TYR A 378 14.83 -12.85 10.82
C TYR A 378 15.19 -11.59 10.02
N VAL A 379 15.06 -10.45 10.70
CA VAL A 379 15.20 -9.11 10.11
C VAL A 379 16.18 -8.27 10.92
N SER A 380 16.51 -7.13 10.34
CA SER A 380 17.72 -6.40 10.64
C SER A 380 17.52 -5.14 11.46
N TRP A 381 16.33 -4.80 11.93
CA TRP A 381 16.11 -3.54 12.66
C TRP A 381 16.80 -3.53 14.05
N PRO A 382 17.57 -2.48 14.43
CA PRO A 382 17.83 -1.18 13.75
C PRO A 382 19.11 -1.08 12.89
N TRP A 383 19.66 -2.18 12.39
CA TRP A 383 21.03 -2.34 11.92
C TRP A 383 21.29 -2.43 10.39
N GLY A 384 20.29 -2.27 9.50
CA GLY A 384 20.53 -2.18 8.04
C GLY A 384 20.14 -3.43 7.25
N PRO A 385 20.86 -3.94 6.24
CA PRO A 385 20.55 -5.22 5.59
C PRO A 385 20.85 -6.41 6.52
N VAL A 386 20.36 -7.61 6.17
CA VAL A 386 20.68 -8.83 6.91
C VAL A 386 22.19 -9.08 6.82
N SER A 387 22.84 -9.22 7.97
CA SER A 387 24.27 -9.49 8.08
C SER A 387 24.64 -10.21 9.38
N GLU A 388 25.64 -11.06 9.26
CA GLU A 388 26.36 -11.73 10.34
C GLU A 388 26.85 -10.73 11.41
N GLY A 389 26.71 -11.12 12.69
CA GLY A 389 27.11 -10.32 13.85
C GLY A 389 26.16 -9.16 14.22
N HIS A 390 25.10 -8.93 13.44
CA HIS A 390 24.14 -7.85 13.67
C HIS A 390 22.69 -8.36 13.73
N THR A 391 22.32 -9.17 12.75
CA THR A 391 20.91 -9.61 12.54
C THR A 391 20.74 -11.10 12.85
N TYR A 392 21.81 -11.83 12.68
CA TYR A 392 21.98 -13.21 13.11
C TYR A 392 23.46 -13.42 13.49
N HIS A 393 23.74 -14.54 14.14
CA HIS A 393 25.07 -15.11 14.25
C HIS A 393 24.95 -16.60 13.98
N ASP A 394 25.65 -17.06 12.95
CA ASP A 394 25.82 -18.48 12.64
C ASP A 394 27.29 -18.88 12.86
N THR A 395 27.52 -20.07 13.40
CA THR A 395 28.87 -20.59 13.67
C THR A 395 29.52 -21.18 12.43
N THR A 396 28.73 -21.44 11.38
CA THR A 396 29.18 -22.01 10.12
C THR A 396 28.91 -21.08 8.93
N PRO A 397 29.81 -21.01 7.94
CA PRO A 397 29.52 -20.25 6.73
C PRO A 397 28.56 -20.98 5.79
N GLY A 398 27.54 -20.25 5.33
CA GLY A 398 26.56 -20.66 4.33
C GLY A 398 25.45 -21.58 4.86
N ASN A 399 24.22 -21.31 4.43
CA ASN A 399 23.04 -22.14 4.70
C ASN A 399 23.17 -23.57 4.13
N SER A 400 23.47 -24.53 4.99
CA SER A 400 23.62 -25.95 4.68
C SER A 400 22.31 -26.65 4.36
N GLY A 401 21.18 -26.14 4.88
CA GLY A 401 19.83 -26.58 4.52
C GLY A 401 19.42 -26.20 3.09
N GLY A 402 20.07 -25.17 2.53
CA GLY A 402 19.99 -24.77 1.12
C GLY A 402 18.61 -24.25 0.69
N ALA A 403 17.77 -23.83 1.64
CA ALA A 403 16.43 -23.34 1.36
C ALA A 403 16.25 -21.88 1.79
N TYR A 404 15.32 -21.19 1.11
CA TYR A 404 14.82 -19.86 1.44
C TYR A 404 15.81 -18.69 1.26
N ARG A 405 17.00 -18.71 1.90
CA ARG A 405 17.95 -17.59 1.92
C ARG A 405 19.38 -18.04 1.61
N ASP A 406 20.15 -17.14 1.00
CA ASP A 406 21.55 -17.36 0.60
C ASP A 406 22.57 -16.85 1.64
N ASP A 407 22.12 -16.46 2.84
CA ASP A 407 22.99 -16.07 3.95
C ASP A 407 23.42 -17.30 4.79
N ASP A 408 24.06 -17.10 5.94
CA ASP A 408 24.70 -18.20 6.66
C ASP A 408 23.76 -19.03 7.53
N VAL A 409 22.55 -18.52 7.87
CA VAL A 409 21.63 -19.25 8.75
C VAL A 409 21.13 -20.51 8.04
N ASP A 410 21.27 -21.64 8.72
CA ASP A 410 20.80 -22.94 8.24
C ASP A 410 19.27 -23.03 8.19
N ILE A 411 18.70 -23.17 6.99
CA ILE A 411 17.25 -23.20 6.75
C ILE A 411 16.91 -24.37 5.83
N ALA A 412 15.98 -25.22 6.29
CA ALA A 412 15.48 -26.36 5.53
C ALA A 412 13.95 -26.31 5.34
N ALA A 413 13.47 -26.81 4.20
CA ALA A 413 12.03 -26.94 3.94
C ALA A 413 11.43 -28.16 4.67
N PHE A 414 10.17 -28.08 5.11
CA PHE A 414 9.47 -29.22 5.71
C PHE A 414 9.26 -30.38 4.73
N PRO A 415 9.73 -31.61 5.02
CA PRO A 415 9.34 -32.79 4.27
C PRO A 415 7.91 -33.24 4.67
N PRO A 416 7.02 -33.65 3.74
CA PRO A 416 7.14 -33.65 2.27
C PRO A 416 6.58 -32.36 1.62
N LEU A 417 6.30 -31.34 2.41
CA LEU A 417 5.64 -30.09 2.01
C LEU A 417 6.58 -29.13 1.25
N HIS A 418 7.51 -29.65 0.43
CA HIS A 418 8.53 -28.92 -0.32
C HIS A 418 8.04 -27.53 -0.78
N GLY A 419 8.50 -26.47 -0.09
CA GLY A 419 8.19 -25.07 -0.42
C GLY A 419 7.02 -24.44 0.33
N ARG A 420 6.28 -25.13 1.20
CA ARG A 420 5.11 -24.57 1.94
C ARG A 420 5.40 -24.21 3.41
N GLY A 421 6.68 -24.09 3.76
CA GLY A 421 7.16 -23.70 5.09
C GLY A 421 8.61 -24.14 5.30
N TYR A 422 9.35 -23.39 6.12
CA TYR A 422 10.74 -23.66 6.44
C TYR A 422 10.94 -23.71 7.95
N ALA A 423 12.13 -24.10 8.37
CA ALA A 423 12.56 -23.97 9.75
C ALA A 423 14.04 -23.59 9.75
N VAL A 424 14.46 -22.83 10.75
CA VAL A 424 15.86 -22.71 11.13
C VAL A 424 16.29 -24.04 11.72
N THR A 425 17.35 -24.62 11.15
CA THR A 425 17.89 -25.95 11.47
C THR A 425 19.35 -25.86 11.84
N ASP A 426 19.97 -27.00 12.16
CA ASP A 426 21.42 -27.13 12.43
C ASP A 426 21.98 -26.10 13.43
N ILE A 427 21.10 -25.61 14.30
CA ILE A 427 21.39 -24.60 15.34
C ILE A 427 22.49 -25.11 16.27
N GLU A 428 23.47 -24.25 16.53
CA GLU A 428 24.55 -24.47 17.51
C GLU A 428 24.48 -23.50 18.70
N GLU A 429 25.23 -23.84 19.77
CA GLU A 429 25.25 -23.04 21.00
C GLU A 429 25.72 -21.61 20.77
N GLY A 430 24.91 -20.64 21.20
CA GLY A 430 25.26 -19.21 21.18
C GLY A 430 24.90 -18.50 19.88
N GLU A 431 24.40 -19.22 18.87
CA GLU A 431 23.81 -18.63 17.68
C GLU A 431 22.58 -17.81 18.03
N TYR A 432 22.25 -16.83 17.18
CA TYR A 432 21.09 -15.99 17.44
C TYR A 432 20.46 -15.44 16.16
N THR A 433 19.20 -15.02 16.28
CA THR A 433 18.44 -14.31 15.25
C THR A 433 17.63 -13.16 15.86
N TYR A 434 17.41 -12.10 15.09
CA TYR A 434 16.60 -10.93 15.48
C TYR A 434 15.30 -10.84 14.71
N TYR A 435 14.24 -10.39 15.39
CA TYR A 435 12.90 -10.23 14.79
C TYR A 435 12.28 -8.92 15.20
N SER A 436 11.57 -8.29 14.25
CA SER A 436 10.79 -7.08 14.51
C SER A 436 9.35 -7.46 14.81
N VAL A 437 8.81 -6.96 15.92
CA VAL A 437 7.44 -7.23 16.36
C VAL A 437 6.77 -5.91 16.74
N MET A 438 5.61 -5.66 16.17
CA MET A 438 4.80 -4.51 16.52
C MET A 438 3.86 -4.86 17.69
N SER A 439 3.98 -4.15 18.81
CA SER A 439 3.00 -4.25 19.89
C SER A 439 1.75 -3.44 19.53
N PRO A 440 0.54 -4.03 19.61
CA PRO A 440 -0.70 -3.30 19.36
C PRO A 440 -1.12 -2.43 20.56
N ASP A 441 -0.46 -2.58 21.72
CA ASP A 441 -0.84 -1.89 22.95
C ASP A 441 -0.20 -0.50 23.07
N SER A 442 -0.90 0.40 23.76
CA SER A 442 -0.41 1.75 24.06
C SER A 442 0.56 1.83 25.24
N TRP A 443 0.92 0.71 25.87
CA TRP A 443 1.87 0.62 26.99
C TRP A 443 2.80 -0.60 26.86
N GLU A 444 3.84 -0.64 27.69
CA GLU A 444 4.72 -1.80 27.82
C GLU A 444 4.03 -2.89 28.64
N HIS A 445 3.99 -4.13 28.13
CA HIS A 445 3.31 -5.26 28.77
C HIS A 445 3.94 -6.62 28.38
N ASP A 446 3.84 -7.62 29.26
CA ASP A 446 4.31 -8.99 29.03
C ASP A 446 3.29 -9.82 28.23
N PHE A 447 3.54 -10.04 26.95
CA PHE A 447 2.65 -10.82 26.10
C PHE A 447 2.97 -12.31 26.13
N PRO A 448 1.98 -13.21 26.17
CA PRO A 448 2.22 -14.63 25.97
C PRO A 448 2.86 -14.87 24.61
N ILE A 449 3.96 -15.61 24.61
CA ILE A 449 4.67 -16.03 23.40
C ILE A 449 4.72 -17.56 23.36
N SER A 450 4.54 -18.12 22.16
CA SER A 450 4.62 -19.55 21.90
C SER A 450 5.59 -19.80 20.75
N LEU A 451 6.59 -20.63 20.98
CA LEU A 451 7.61 -21.02 19.99
C LEU A 451 7.27 -22.41 19.48
N ARG A 452 7.08 -22.57 18.17
CA ARG A 452 6.96 -23.89 17.54
C ARG A 452 8.37 -24.42 17.27
N VAL A 453 8.81 -25.35 18.09
CA VAL A 453 10.19 -25.87 18.09
C VAL A 453 10.20 -27.40 18.07
N ALA A 454 11.23 -27.99 17.50
CA ALA A 454 11.55 -29.41 17.62
C ALA A 454 12.80 -29.54 18.48
N GLY A 455 12.88 -30.52 19.37
CA GLY A 455 14.03 -30.72 20.24
C GLY A 455 14.28 -32.19 20.49
N TRP A 456 15.55 -32.62 20.51
CA TRP A 456 15.89 -34.05 20.69
C TRP A 456 16.97 -34.29 21.75
N ALA A 457 17.15 -33.33 22.65
CA ALA A 457 17.90 -33.50 23.90
C ALA A 457 17.28 -32.71 25.05
N ALA A 458 17.79 -32.98 26.26
CA ALA A 458 17.44 -32.22 27.45
C ALA A 458 18.17 -30.87 27.48
N ASP A 459 17.69 -29.99 28.37
CA ASP A 459 18.31 -28.72 28.76
C ASP A 459 18.56 -27.73 27.61
N GLN A 460 17.86 -27.91 26.48
CA GLN A 460 17.82 -26.97 25.37
C GLN A 460 16.93 -25.77 25.75
N THR A 461 17.38 -24.54 25.53
CA THR A 461 16.59 -23.33 25.79
C THR A 461 16.76 -22.31 24.69
N VAL A 462 15.79 -21.41 24.57
CA VAL A 462 15.90 -20.19 23.78
C VAL A 462 15.79 -18.99 24.73
N GLU A 463 16.81 -18.14 24.73
CA GLU A 463 16.84 -16.90 25.49
C GLU A 463 16.26 -15.77 24.65
N LEU A 464 15.23 -15.10 25.19
CA LEU A 464 14.57 -13.96 24.56
C LEU A 464 15.05 -12.67 25.23
N ALA A 465 15.47 -11.70 24.42
CA ALA A 465 15.84 -10.36 24.87
C ALA A 465 15.21 -9.29 23.97
N VAL A 466 14.57 -8.29 24.57
CA VAL A 466 13.96 -7.17 23.83
C VAL A 466 14.85 -5.94 23.93
N THR A 467 15.25 -5.41 22.77
CA THR A 467 16.18 -4.28 22.68
C THR A 467 15.66 -3.08 23.44
N GLY A 468 16.49 -2.53 24.34
CA GLY A 468 16.17 -1.33 25.11
C GLY A 468 15.34 -1.56 26.37
N ILE A 469 14.82 -2.77 26.61
CA ILE A 469 14.19 -3.17 27.89
C ILE A 469 15.30 -3.76 28.78
N GLY A 470 15.94 -2.91 29.57
CA GLY A 470 17.03 -3.30 30.48
C GLY A 470 16.54 -3.68 31.89
N GLY A 471 17.25 -4.61 32.55
CA GLY A 471 17.03 -4.95 33.96
C GLY A 471 16.17 -6.20 34.21
N SER A 472 15.60 -6.81 33.17
CA SER A 472 14.92 -8.10 33.24
C SER A 472 15.93 -9.24 33.26
N ALA A 473 15.69 -10.28 34.05
CA ALA A 473 16.42 -11.54 33.89
C ALA A 473 16.21 -12.09 32.46
N PRO A 474 17.17 -12.82 31.89
CA PRO A 474 17.00 -13.46 30.59
C PRO A 474 15.74 -14.33 30.60
N ILE A 475 14.87 -14.13 29.60
CA ILE A 475 13.63 -14.89 29.46
C ILE A 475 14.00 -16.20 28.77
N LEU A 476 14.14 -17.26 29.57
CA LEU A 476 14.49 -18.59 29.07
C LEU A 476 13.22 -19.40 28.80
N VAL A 477 12.99 -19.73 27.54
CA VAL A 477 11.93 -20.64 27.10
C VAL A 477 12.54 -22.02 26.90
N ALA A 478 12.12 -23.00 27.69
CA ALA A 478 12.62 -24.37 27.60
C ALA A 478 12.11 -25.07 26.34
N VAL A 479 13.01 -25.62 25.53
CA VAL A 479 12.65 -26.38 24.34
C VAL A 479 12.28 -27.81 24.76
N PRO A 480 11.06 -28.28 24.48
CA PRO A 480 10.64 -29.63 24.83
C PRO A 480 11.43 -30.67 24.02
N ASN A 481 11.81 -31.76 24.67
CA ASN A 481 12.35 -32.93 23.97
C ASN A 481 11.20 -33.69 23.29
N THR A 482 11.01 -33.43 22.00
CA THR A 482 10.07 -34.11 21.10
C THR A 482 10.65 -35.42 20.54
N GLY A 483 11.94 -35.67 20.74
CA GLY A 483 12.63 -36.89 20.33
C GLY A 483 13.00 -36.95 18.85
N SER A 484 12.75 -35.88 18.08
CA SER A 484 13.05 -35.81 16.64
C SER A 484 13.24 -34.37 16.19
N ASN A 485 14.13 -34.16 15.21
CA ASN A 485 14.35 -32.87 14.55
C ASN A 485 13.21 -32.44 13.59
N THR A 486 12.21 -33.30 13.37
CA THR A 486 11.06 -33.02 12.50
C THR A 486 9.72 -33.11 13.24
N SER A 487 9.74 -33.38 14.54
CA SER A 487 8.53 -33.39 15.38
C SER A 487 8.50 -32.13 16.21
N TYR A 488 7.55 -31.23 15.91
CA TYR A 488 7.44 -29.91 16.55
C TYR A 488 6.40 -29.90 17.67
N ALA A 489 6.70 -29.15 18.74
CA ALA A 489 5.81 -28.86 19.84
C ALA A 489 5.89 -27.36 20.19
N PHE A 490 4.93 -26.88 20.98
CA PHE A 490 4.93 -25.51 21.46
C PHE A 490 5.68 -25.39 22.79
N ALA A 491 6.64 -24.47 22.83
CA ALA A 491 7.29 -23.99 24.04
C ALA A 491 6.73 -22.60 24.38
N ASN A 492 6.19 -22.41 25.59
CA ASN A 492 5.47 -21.18 25.94
C ASN A 492 6.28 -20.33 26.94
N GLY A 493 6.17 -19.01 26.82
CA GLY A 493 6.75 -18.04 27.73
C GLY A 493 5.97 -16.72 27.70
N THR A 494 6.60 -15.66 28.20
CA THR A 494 6.12 -14.28 28.09
C THR A 494 7.22 -13.39 27.52
N VAL A 495 6.86 -12.35 26.78
CA VAL A 495 7.82 -11.38 26.23
C VAL A 495 7.33 -9.94 26.49
N PRO A 496 8.14 -9.08 27.14
CA PRO A 496 7.77 -7.69 27.35
C PRO A 496 7.88 -6.93 26.03
N LEU A 497 6.80 -6.33 25.56
CA LEU A 497 6.81 -5.46 24.39
C LEU A 497 6.39 -4.05 24.79
N ARG A 498 7.14 -3.05 24.32
CA ARG A 498 6.79 -1.62 24.37
C ARG A 498 5.68 -1.28 23.40
N PRO A 499 4.98 -0.15 23.59
CA PRO A 499 4.15 0.40 22.52
C PRO A 499 5.02 0.59 21.28
N GLY A 500 4.49 0.24 20.12
CA GLY A 500 5.25 0.42 18.90
C GLY A 500 6.07 -0.79 18.49
N LEU A 501 7.12 -0.52 17.72
CA LEU A 501 8.01 -1.52 17.17
C LEU A 501 9.03 -1.99 18.22
N ASN A 502 9.16 -3.30 18.37
CA ASN A 502 10.10 -3.98 19.25
C ASN A 502 11.05 -4.84 18.43
N SER A 503 12.29 -5.00 18.91
CA SER A 503 13.27 -5.92 18.32
C SER A 503 13.59 -7.01 19.35
N ILE A 504 13.20 -8.24 19.05
CA ILE A 504 13.38 -9.42 19.91
C ILE A 504 14.55 -10.24 19.38
N LYS A 505 15.56 -10.45 20.21
CA LYS A 505 16.66 -11.38 19.97
C LYS A 505 16.29 -12.74 20.55
N PHE A 506 16.47 -13.80 19.76
CA PHE A 506 16.43 -15.19 20.21
C PHE A 506 17.86 -15.71 20.18
N THR A 507 18.42 -16.06 21.33
CA THR A 507 19.72 -16.72 21.44
C THR A 507 19.49 -18.18 21.77
N TYR A 508 20.12 -19.09 21.02
CA TYR A 508 19.91 -20.53 21.18
C TYR A 508 20.95 -21.13 22.12
N HIS A 509 20.48 -21.95 23.06
CA HIS A 509 21.33 -22.68 24.00
C HIS A 509 21.11 -24.18 23.85
N GLY A 510 22.17 -24.88 23.46
CA GLY A 510 22.19 -26.25 22.98
C GLY A 510 22.16 -26.34 21.45
N ASN A 511 22.39 -27.54 20.94
CA ASN A 511 22.56 -27.80 19.51
C ASN A 511 21.67 -28.93 18.97
N ARG A 512 20.54 -29.17 19.64
CA ARG A 512 19.61 -30.25 19.30
C ARG A 512 18.19 -29.73 19.26
N MET A 513 18.01 -28.65 18.50
CA MET A 513 16.73 -28.01 18.26
C MET A 513 16.59 -27.51 16.83
N ASN A 514 15.36 -27.42 16.35
CA ASN A 514 14.97 -26.67 15.16
C ASN A 514 13.85 -25.70 15.53
N PHE A 515 13.76 -24.57 14.85
CA PHE A 515 12.78 -23.53 15.13
C PHE A 515 12.00 -23.16 13.86
N ASP A 516 10.68 -23.23 13.94
CA ASP A 516 9.78 -23.02 12.81
C ASP A 516 9.17 -21.62 12.81
N TYR A 517 8.37 -21.28 13.83
CA TYR A 517 7.84 -19.93 13.99
C TYR A 517 7.55 -19.64 15.45
N PHE A 518 7.31 -18.38 15.77
CA PHE A 518 6.69 -18.00 17.04
C PHE A 518 5.41 -17.22 16.83
N THR A 519 4.55 -17.26 17.86
CA THR A 519 3.34 -16.46 17.95
C THR A 519 3.32 -15.67 19.24
N ILE A 520 2.88 -14.42 19.19
CA ILE A 520 2.60 -13.58 20.35
C ILE A 520 1.09 -13.36 20.41
N ASP A 521 0.49 -13.57 21.58
CA ASP A 521 -0.94 -13.38 21.81
C ASP A 521 -1.22 -11.99 22.38
N PRO A 522 -1.69 -11.02 21.55
CA PRO A 522 -2.05 -9.69 22.04
C PRO A 522 -3.32 -9.67 22.89
N SER A 523 -4.12 -10.75 22.90
CA SER A 523 -5.26 -10.88 23.82
C SER A 523 -4.88 -11.43 25.19
N GLY A 524 -3.63 -11.90 25.31
CA GLY A 524 -3.11 -12.62 26.45
C GLY A 524 -2.67 -11.70 27.59
N LEU A 525 -3.35 -11.86 28.74
CA LEU A 525 -3.36 -11.03 29.95
C LEU A 525 -4.20 -9.76 29.82
N THR A 526 -5.42 -9.81 30.38
CA THR A 526 -6.14 -8.58 30.71
C THR A 526 -5.25 -7.72 31.58
N PRO A 527 -5.05 -6.44 31.25
CA PRO A 527 -4.20 -5.55 32.03
C PRO A 527 -4.63 -5.56 33.50
N ALA A 528 -3.66 -5.54 34.42
CA ALA A 528 -3.93 -4.86 35.67
C ALA A 528 -4.40 -3.44 35.30
N PRO A 529 -5.48 -2.92 35.93
CA PRO A 529 -5.96 -1.57 35.61
C PRO A 529 -4.76 -0.61 35.66
N PRO A 530 -4.70 0.40 34.77
CA PRO A 530 -3.64 1.40 34.81
C PRO A 530 -3.46 1.86 36.27
N PRO A 531 -2.23 2.11 36.76
CA PRO A 531 -2.07 2.75 38.05
C PRO A 531 -2.97 3.99 38.04
N THR A 532 -3.94 4.05 38.96
CA THR A 532 -4.92 5.14 38.99
C THR A 532 -4.13 6.43 39.04
N ILE A 533 -4.12 7.20 37.95
CA ILE A 533 -3.55 8.54 37.97
C ILE A 533 -4.43 9.30 38.96
N LYS A 534 -3.90 9.57 40.15
CA LYS A 534 -4.55 10.53 41.05
C LYS A 534 -4.70 11.82 40.24
N PRO A 535 -5.90 12.41 40.14
CA PRO A 535 -6.06 13.67 39.45
C PRO A 535 -5.02 14.66 39.98
N LEU A 536 -4.25 15.25 39.06
CA LEU A 536 -3.29 16.30 39.37
C LEU A 536 -4.00 17.38 40.17
N GLN A 537 -3.56 17.57 41.41
CA GLN A 537 -4.06 18.65 42.24
C GLN A 537 -3.59 19.96 41.59
N THR A 538 -4.53 20.74 41.03
CA THR A 538 -4.22 22.06 40.48
C THR A 538 -3.53 22.89 41.55
N ILE A 539 -2.27 23.29 41.30
CA ILE A 539 -1.60 24.28 42.14
C ILE A 539 -2.35 25.62 41.93
N PRO A 540 -2.83 26.28 42.99
CA PRO A 540 -3.52 27.56 42.85
C PRO A 540 -2.61 28.59 42.16
N GLY A 541 -2.99 29.03 40.95
CA GLY A 541 -2.32 30.13 40.23
C GLY A 541 -1.68 29.78 38.87
N ALA A 542 -1.69 28.53 38.41
CA ALA A 542 -1.20 28.18 37.08
C ALA A 542 -2.26 28.47 35.98
N LEU A 543 -1.89 29.24 34.95
CA LEU A 543 -2.79 29.60 33.83
C LEU A 543 -2.80 28.56 32.68
N TYR A 544 -1.95 27.53 32.71
CA TYR A 544 -1.91 26.46 31.70
C TYR A 544 -1.51 25.10 32.29
N HIS A 545 -1.98 24.02 31.65
CA HIS A 545 -1.50 22.65 31.89
C HIS A 545 -0.13 22.46 31.24
N PRO A 546 0.84 21.79 31.90
CA PRO A 546 2.09 21.43 31.23
C PRO A 546 1.82 20.40 30.13
N LEU A 547 2.27 20.70 28.91
CA LEU A 547 2.29 19.76 27.79
C LEU A 547 3.68 19.13 27.70
N SER A 548 3.75 17.80 27.75
CA SER A 548 4.97 17.06 27.41
C SER A 548 5.17 17.14 25.90
N LEU A 549 6.34 17.59 25.44
CA LEU A 549 6.66 17.75 24.02
C LEU A 549 7.81 16.85 23.54
N SER A 550 8.12 15.73 24.20
CA SER A 550 9.07 14.77 23.61
C SER A 550 8.73 13.30 23.87
N VAL A 551 8.78 12.51 22.78
CA VAL A 551 8.52 11.06 22.71
C VAL A 551 9.76 10.23 23.12
N ALA A 552 10.72 10.82 23.85
CA ALA A 552 12.07 10.24 23.98
C ALA A 552 12.64 10.13 25.40
N GLY A 553 11.79 10.04 26.44
CA GLY A 553 12.22 9.60 27.78
C GLY A 553 13.32 10.42 28.47
N LYS A 554 13.52 11.69 28.10
CA LYS A 554 14.40 12.63 28.83
C LYS A 554 13.54 13.73 29.45
N PHE A 555 13.71 13.97 30.75
CA PHE A 555 12.99 15.02 31.47
C PHE A 555 13.41 16.41 30.95
N ASP A 556 12.44 17.25 30.60
CA ASP A 556 12.62 18.69 30.37
C ASP A 556 12.41 19.46 31.67
N ASP A 557 13.03 20.63 31.78
CA ASP A 557 12.83 21.58 32.89
C ASP A 557 11.44 22.22 32.78
N VAL A 558 10.42 21.50 33.23
CA VAL A 558 9.01 21.90 33.07
C VAL A 558 8.55 22.94 34.10
N ASN A 559 9.38 23.25 35.10
CA ASN A 559 9.09 24.25 36.13
C ASN A 559 9.95 25.54 35.98
N GLY A 560 10.93 25.54 35.06
CA GLY A 560 11.80 26.67 34.76
C GLY A 560 12.89 26.93 35.80
N ASN A 561 13.26 25.93 36.61
CA ASN A 561 14.24 26.07 37.71
C ASN A 561 15.70 25.81 37.28
N GLY A 562 15.93 25.51 36.00
CA GLY A 562 17.22 25.17 35.41
C GLY A 562 17.63 23.69 35.57
N ARG A 563 16.75 22.82 36.09
CA ARG A 563 16.99 21.39 36.31
C ARG A 563 16.01 20.57 35.49
N LYS A 564 16.51 19.45 34.97
CA LYS A 564 15.69 18.47 34.24
C LYS A 564 14.91 17.59 35.23
N ASP A 565 13.96 18.19 35.94
CA ASP A 565 13.09 17.53 36.89
C ASP A 565 11.63 18.03 36.80
N PHE A 566 10.72 17.29 37.45
CA PHE A 566 9.30 17.64 37.55
C PHE A 566 8.97 18.38 38.86
N ALA A 567 9.96 18.69 39.70
CA ALA A 567 9.79 18.94 41.14
C ALA A 567 9.57 20.41 41.50
#